data_AF-A0A0C1N0S7-F1
#
_entry.id   AF-A0A0C1N0S7-F1
#
_cell.length_a   1.000
_cell.length_b   1.000
_cell.length_c   1.000
_cell.angle_alpha   90.00
_cell.angle_beta   90.00
_cell.angle_gamma   90.00
#
_symmetry.space_group_name_H-M   'P 1'
#
loop_
_entity.id
_entity.type
_entity.pdbx_description
1 polymer ?
#
loop_
_entity_poly.entity_id
_entity_poly.type
_entity_poly.pdbx_seq_one_letter_code
_entity_poly.pdbx_strand_id
1 'polypeptide(L)'
;MLEHLNLRQKLTILLLIVVVVGLSLGGLGLSAVLKHNARQEITATALLIMETMSSVRDYTNQQVNLKLADKLEVDFVPQSVPAYSAREVFEVLRTKAEYKDFYYKEATLNPTNLRDKADSFETKVVEQFRKNTKLKELNGFREIPGGEIFYIARPLAVTESKCLECHSTSNVAPKTMLDRYGTANGFGWKLHEIVGAQMISVPSTKVIQKTQQSSVWILGIVSTMFIAVIILVNIFLNHQILRPLKHITRIAEEVSTGHMDVDFKEVSNDEIGKLAKAFHRMKLSLEMAMRKLKQFYSSPEN
;
A
#
# COMPACT_ATOMS: atom_id res chain seq x y z
N MET A 1 -9.86 28.25 -26.03
CA MET A 1 -10.98 27.34 -25.66
C MET A 1 -11.81 27.83 -24.47
N LEU A 2 -11.25 28.56 -23.50
CA LEU A 2 -11.99 29.06 -22.32
C LEU A 2 -12.86 30.31 -22.57
N GLU A 3 -12.68 31.01 -23.70
CA GLU A 3 -13.33 32.31 -23.94
C GLU A 3 -14.85 32.21 -24.23
N HIS A 4 -15.32 31.10 -24.82
CA HIS A 4 -16.75 30.90 -25.15
C HIS A 4 -17.58 30.26 -24.03
N LEU A 5 -16.99 29.99 -22.87
CA LEU A 5 -17.68 29.31 -21.77
C LEU A 5 -18.42 30.32 -20.88
N ASN A 6 -19.65 29.97 -20.50
CA ASN A 6 -20.38 30.74 -19.50
C ASN A 6 -19.75 30.57 -18.10
N LEU A 7 -20.02 31.51 -17.20
CA LEU A 7 -19.37 31.56 -15.87
C LEU A 7 -19.55 30.24 -15.08
N ARG A 8 -20.72 29.59 -15.23
CA ARG A 8 -20.98 28.27 -14.66
C ARG A 8 -19.96 27.24 -15.13
N GLN A 9 -19.80 27.09 -16.44
CA GLN A 9 -18.88 26.12 -17.04
C GLN A 9 -17.43 26.37 -16.60
N LYS A 10 -16.99 27.63 -16.58
CA LYS A 10 -15.63 28.00 -16.12
C LYS A 10 -15.38 27.52 -14.69
N LEU A 11 -16.34 27.77 -13.79
CA LEU A 11 -16.22 27.37 -12.38
C LEU A 11 -16.36 25.86 -12.18
N THR A 12 -17.26 25.20 -12.89
CA THR A 12 -17.38 23.73 -12.85
C THR A 12 -16.10 23.06 -13.34
N ILE A 13 -15.50 23.55 -14.42
CA ILE A 13 -14.23 23.03 -14.94
C ILE A 13 -13.10 23.24 -13.94
N LEU A 14 -12.99 24.43 -13.35
CA LEU A 14 -11.99 24.69 -12.31
C LEU A 14 -12.13 23.71 -11.14
N LEU A 15 -13.36 23.50 -10.67
CA LEU A 15 -13.63 22.59 -9.56
C LEU A 15 -13.34 21.13 -9.93
N LEU A 16 -13.66 20.71 -11.16
CA LEU A 16 -13.28 19.39 -11.67
C LEU A 16 -11.76 19.21 -11.72
N ILE A 17 -11.01 20.22 -12.19
CA ILE A 17 -9.55 20.18 -12.20
C ILE A 17 -9.01 19.98 -10.78
N VAL A 18 -9.48 20.77 -9.81
CA VAL A 18 -9.06 20.65 -8.41
C VAL A 18 -9.36 19.26 -7.86
N VAL A 19 -10.54 18.72 -8.13
CA VAL A 19 -10.93 17.36 -7.69
C VAL A 19 -10.06 16.29 -8.35
N VAL A 20 -9.82 16.37 -9.66
CA VAL A 20 -8.98 15.40 -10.38
C VAL A 20 -7.56 15.41 -9.85
N VAL A 21 -6.98 16.59 -9.65
CA VAL A 21 -5.63 16.74 -9.08
C VAL A 21 -5.60 16.20 -7.64
N GLY A 22 -6.58 16.57 -6.81
CA GLY A 22 -6.68 16.12 -5.42
C GLY A 22 -6.86 14.60 -5.29
N LEU A 23 -7.73 14.00 -6.10
CA LEU A 23 -7.93 12.55 -6.15
C LEU A 23 -6.70 11.81 -6.67
N SER A 24 -5.99 12.37 -7.64
CA SER A 24 -4.78 11.77 -8.18
C SER A 24 -3.65 11.77 -7.13
N LEU A 25 -3.38 12.92 -6.52
CA LEU A 25 -2.35 13.05 -5.47
C LEU A 25 -2.71 12.23 -4.23
N GLY A 26 -3.96 12.33 -3.77
CA GLY A 26 -4.46 11.57 -2.62
C GLY A 26 -4.46 10.06 -2.87
N GLY A 27 -4.87 9.62 -4.07
CA GLY A 27 -4.87 8.22 -4.46
C GLY A 27 -3.46 7.63 -4.54
N LEU A 28 -2.51 8.36 -5.13
CA LEU A 28 -1.10 7.96 -5.15
C LEU A 28 -0.52 7.87 -3.73
N GLY A 29 -0.77 8.88 -2.89
CA GLY A 29 -0.33 8.90 -1.49
C GLY A 29 -0.91 7.74 -0.68
N LEU A 30 -2.22 7.50 -0.79
CA LEU A 30 -2.90 6.38 -0.13
C LEU A 30 -2.33 5.03 -0.58
N SER A 31 -2.14 4.84 -1.88
CA SER A 31 -1.56 3.61 -2.42
C SER A 31 -0.14 3.37 -1.90
N ALA A 32 0.68 4.42 -1.81
CA ALA A 32 2.03 4.33 -1.27
C ALA A 32 2.03 3.95 0.21
N VAL A 33 1.19 4.60 1.03
CA VAL A 33 1.05 4.29 2.46
C VAL A 33 0.57 2.85 2.68
N LEU A 34 -0.47 2.42 1.96
CA LEU A 34 -1.00 1.08 2.13
C LEU A 34 -0.01 -0.01 1.69
N LYS A 35 0.74 0.21 0.60
CA LYS A 35 1.81 -0.71 0.18
C LYS A 35 2.95 -0.78 1.21
N HIS A 36 3.31 0.36 1.80
CA HIS A 36 4.33 0.42 2.84
C HIS A 36 3.90 -0.37 4.09
N ASN A 37 2.69 -0.14 4.57
CA ASN A 37 2.12 -0.84 5.72
C ASN A 37 2.01 -2.35 5.46
N ALA A 38 1.53 -2.75 4.29
CA ALA A 38 1.46 -4.16 3.90
C ALA A 38 2.85 -4.82 3.93
N ARG A 39 3.89 -4.15 3.41
CA ARG A 39 5.26 -4.68 3.45
C ARG A 39 5.79 -4.80 4.87
N GLN A 40 5.52 -3.83 5.74
CA GLN A 40 5.91 -3.90 7.15
C GLN A 40 5.22 -5.05 7.88
N GLU A 41 3.91 -5.23 7.68
CA GLU A 41 3.13 -6.32 8.28
C GLU A 41 3.68 -7.69 7.83
N ILE A 42 3.86 -7.90 6.53
CA ILE A 42 4.43 -9.13 5.98
C ILE A 42 5.82 -9.40 6.56
N THR A 43 6.66 -8.37 6.66
CA THR A 43 8.02 -8.50 7.21
C THR A 43 7.99 -8.89 8.68
N ALA A 44 7.14 -8.24 9.49
CA ALA A 44 7.00 -8.54 10.90
C ALA A 44 6.51 -9.98 11.14
N THR A 45 5.50 -10.43 10.39
CA THR A 45 5.01 -11.83 10.45
C THR A 45 6.09 -12.82 10.04
N ALA A 46 6.80 -12.56 8.94
CA ALA A 46 7.88 -13.42 8.46
C ALA A 46 9.02 -13.54 9.49
N LEU A 47 9.43 -12.42 10.10
CA LEU A 47 10.44 -12.40 11.15
C LEU A 47 9.99 -13.13 12.40
N LEU A 48 8.75 -12.93 12.85
CA LEU A 48 8.20 -13.63 14.00
C LEU A 48 8.23 -15.15 13.80
N ILE A 49 7.82 -15.62 12.62
CA ILE A 49 7.83 -17.05 12.29
C ILE A 49 9.27 -17.58 12.23
N MET A 50 10.18 -16.85 11.58
CA MET A 50 11.60 -17.22 11.52
C MET A 50 12.20 -17.33 12.92
N GLU A 51 11.97 -16.35 13.79
CA GLU A 51 12.48 -16.32 15.17
C GLU A 51 11.86 -17.44 16.01
N THR A 52 10.58 -17.76 15.78
CA THR A 52 9.92 -18.90 16.41
C THR A 52 10.58 -20.21 15.99
N MET A 53 10.89 -20.39 14.71
CA MET A 53 11.59 -21.59 14.24
C MET A 53 13.02 -21.67 14.77
N SER A 54 13.71 -20.53 14.88
CA SER A 54 15.01 -20.46 15.56
C SER A 54 14.90 -20.88 17.03
N SER A 55 13.87 -20.41 17.74
CA SER A 55 13.61 -20.80 19.13
C SER A 55 13.34 -22.30 19.27
N VAL A 56 12.65 -22.93 18.31
CA VAL A 56 12.46 -24.38 18.27
C VAL A 56 13.79 -25.10 18.09
N ARG A 57 14.69 -24.59 17.24
CA ARG A 57 16.05 -25.15 17.09
C ARG A 57 16.82 -25.08 18.40
N ASP A 58 16.82 -23.92 19.03
CA ASP A 58 17.56 -23.67 20.27
C ASP A 58 17.04 -24.57 21.41
N TYR A 59 15.71 -24.67 21.55
CA TYR A 59 15.09 -25.60 22.49
C TYR A 59 15.48 -27.06 22.21
N THR A 60 15.49 -27.46 20.93
CA THR A 60 15.89 -28.82 20.54
C THR A 60 17.34 -29.09 20.91
N ASN A 61 18.25 -28.15 20.64
CA ASN A 61 19.67 -28.30 20.96
C ASN A 61 19.92 -28.32 22.48
N GLN A 62 19.32 -27.39 23.22
CA GLN A 62 19.60 -27.18 24.64
C GLN A 62 18.88 -28.16 25.57
N GLN A 63 17.69 -28.64 25.20
CA GLN A 63 16.84 -29.43 26.10
C GLN A 63 16.57 -30.84 25.58
N VAL A 64 16.26 -30.98 24.28
CA VAL A 64 15.86 -32.28 23.70
C VAL A 64 17.07 -33.16 23.45
N ASN A 65 18.12 -32.63 22.82
CA ASN A 65 19.32 -33.38 22.45
C ASN A 65 19.99 -34.02 23.68
N LEU A 66 20.11 -33.27 24.79
CA LEU A 66 20.69 -33.75 26.05
C LEU A 66 19.97 -34.98 26.61
N LYS A 67 18.64 -35.07 26.45
CA LYS A 67 17.84 -36.19 26.97
C LYS A 67 17.79 -37.39 26.03
N LEU A 68 18.20 -37.21 24.77
CA LEU A 68 18.18 -38.25 23.75
C LEU A 68 19.57 -38.82 23.45
N ALA A 69 20.64 -38.28 24.05
CA ALA A 69 22.02 -38.68 23.78
C ALA A 69 22.22 -40.21 23.79
N ASP A 70 21.79 -40.89 24.85
CA ASP A 70 21.94 -42.34 25.00
C ASP A 70 21.18 -43.15 23.92
N LYS A 71 20.06 -42.62 23.42
CA LYS A 71 19.28 -43.29 22.37
C LYS A 71 19.91 -43.17 20.98
N LEU A 72 20.67 -42.10 20.74
CA LEU A 72 21.26 -41.81 19.42
C LEU A 72 22.38 -42.79 19.03
N GLU A 73 22.97 -43.46 20.01
CA GLU A 73 23.98 -44.51 19.76
C GLU A 73 23.36 -45.75 19.10
N VAL A 74 22.07 -46.02 19.34
CA VAL A 74 21.39 -47.25 18.92
C VAL A 74 20.42 -47.00 17.76
N ASP A 75 19.73 -45.86 17.75
CA ASP A 75 18.81 -45.48 16.67
C ASP A 75 18.95 -43.99 16.33
N PHE A 76 18.95 -43.66 15.04
CA PHE A 76 18.98 -42.27 14.62
C PHE A 76 17.59 -41.67 14.77
N VAL A 77 17.44 -40.78 15.74
CA VAL A 77 16.19 -40.06 16.03
C VAL A 77 16.24 -38.66 15.40
N PRO A 78 15.58 -38.39 14.24
CA PRO A 78 15.70 -37.10 13.57
C PRO A 78 15.19 -35.92 14.41
N GLN A 79 14.27 -36.18 15.34
CA GLN A 79 13.74 -35.20 16.28
C GLN A 79 14.79 -34.61 17.22
N SER A 80 15.98 -35.23 17.32
CA SER A 80 17.12 -34.66 18.06
C SER A 80 17.88 -33.59 17.26
N VAL A 81 17.64 -33.51 15.94
CA VAL A 81 18.30 -32.56 15.04
C VAL A 81 17.52 -31.24 15.01
N PRO A 82 18.11 -30.10 15.41
CA PRO A 82 17.41 -28.82 15.48
C PRO A 82 16.70 -28.41 14.18
N ALA A 83 17.37 -28.59 13.03
CA ALA A 83 16.80 -28.27 11.72
C ALA A 83 15.58 -29.12 11.37
N TYR A 84 15.61 -30.40 11.74
CA TYR A 84 14.49 -31.30 11.52
C TYR A 84 13.30 -30.87 12.35
N SER A 85 13.48 -30.65 13.65
CA SER A 85 12.40 -30.25 14.56
C SER A 85 11.76 -28.93 14.17
N ALA A 86 12.55 -27.91 13.83
CA ALA A 86 12.03 -26.64 13.34
C ALA A 86 11.21 -26.80 12.06
N ARG A 87 11.70 -27.59 11.10
CA ARG A 87 10.96 -27.87 9.87
C ARG A 87 9.65 -28.61 10.13
N GLU A 88 9.66 -29.67 10.93
CA GLU A 88 8.43 -30.45 11.20
C GLU A 88 7.39 -29.64 11.96
N VAL A 89 7.81 -28.82 12.94
CA VAL A 89 6.91 -27.88 13.63
C VAL A 89 6.32 -26.88 12.65
N PHE A 90 7.12 -26.38 11.70
CA PHE A 90 6.61 -25.52 10.64
C PHE A 90 5.61 -26.23 9.71
N GLU A 91 5.85 -27.48 9.32
CA GLU A 91 4.89 -28.24 8.51
C GLU A 91 3.57 -28.45 9.24
N VAL A 92 3.59 -28.62 10.58
CA VAL A 92 2.37 -28.63 11.39
C VAL A 92 1.64 -27.28 11.30
N LEU A 93 2.35 -26.15 11.38
CA LEU A 93 1.75 -24.82 11.16
C LEU A 93 1.10 -24.72 9.77
N ARG A 94 1.76 -25.25 8.75
CA ARG A 94 1.32 -25.23 7.35
C ARG A 94 0.04 -26.04 7.08
N THR A 95 -0.36 -26.92 8.01
CA THR A 95 -1.68 -27.59 7.93
C THR A 95 -2.85 -26.64 8.13
N LYS A 96 -2.63 -25.47 8.74
CA LYS A 96 -3.67 -24.45 8.93
C LYS A 96 -3.90 -23.69 7.63
N ALA A 97 -5.17 -23.48 7.26
CA ALA A 97 -5.55 -22.86 5.99
C ALA A 97 -4.93 -21.47 5.76
N GLU A 98 -4.69 -20.70 6.83
CA GLU A 98 -4.06 -19.38 6.80
C GLU A 98 -2.57 -19.42 6.43
N TYR A 99 -1.85 -20.47 6.85
CA TYR A 99 -0.40 -20.58 6.69
C TYR A 99 0.03 -21.58 5.61
N LYS A 100 -0.92 -22.22 4.90
CA LYS A 100 -0.65 -23.28 3.92
C LYS A 100 0.35 -22.90 2.81
N ASP A 101 0.37 -21.61 2.45
CA ASP A 101 1.19 -21.05 1.38
C ASP A 101 2.49 -20.40 1.92
N PHE A 102 2.80 -20.58 3.20
CA PHE A 102 4.05 -20.16 3.81
C PHE A 102 5.08 -21.29 3.67
N TYR A 103 6.36 -20.94 3.52
CA TYR A 103 7.44 -21.90 3.37
C TYR A 103 8.62 -21.53 4.24
N TYR A 104 8.99 -22.37 5.19
CA TYR A 104 10.24 -22.27 5.94
C TYR A 104 11.21 -23.34 5.45
N LYS A 105 12.45 -22.97 5.15
CA LYS A 105 13.49 -23.89 4.69
C LYS A 105 14.87 -23.45 5.16
N GLU A 106 15.67 -24.39 5.62
CA GLU A 106 17.11 -24.20 5.83
C GLU A 106 17.86 -24.56 4.56
N ALA A 107 17.82 -23.64 3.59
CA ALA A 107 18.33 -23.86 2.24
C ALA A 107 19.85 -24.00 2.28
N THR A 108 20.32 -25.23 2.17
CA THR A 108 21.73 -25.60 2.39
C THR A 108 22.35 -26.06 1.08
N LEU A 109 23.59 -25.65 0.81
CA LEU A 109 24.28 -26.00 -0.43
C LEU A 109 24.61 -27.49 -0.51
N ASN A 110 24.97 -28.11 0.62
CA ASN A 110 25.19 -29.55 0.74
C ASN A 110 24.49 -30.09 2.00
N PRO A 111 23.16 -30.35 1.96
CA PRO A 111 22.41 -30.84 3.10
C PRO A 111 22.53 -32.36 3.26
N THR A 112 22.32 -32.87 4.47
CA THR A 112 22.10 -34.30 4.70
C THR A 112 20.78 -34.78 4.07
N ASN A 113 19.70 -34.01 4.22
CA ASN A 113 18.40 -34.32 3.63
C ASN A 113 18.17 -33.47 2.37
N LEU A 114 17.93 -34.11 1.22
CA LEU A 114 17.76 -33.41 -0.05
C LEU A 114 16.57 -32.45 -0.10
N ARG A 115 15.59 -32.59 0.80
CA ARG A 115 14.49 -31.61 0.96
C ARG A 115 14.98 -30.19 1.29
N ASP A 116 16.18 -30.11 1.88
CA ASP A 116 16.81 -28.87 2.32
C ASP A 116 17.83 -28.34 1.30
N LYS A 117 17.99 -29.01 0.14
CA LYS A 117 18.93 -28.60 -0.90
C LYS A 117 18.52 -27.26 -1.47
N ALA A 118 19.43 -26.29 -1.41
CA ALA A 118 19.22 -24.96 -1.97
C ALA A 118 18.90 -25.05 -3.47
N ASP A 119 17.83 -24.38 -3.89
CA ASP A 119 17.52 -24.17 -5.31
C ASP A 119 18.48 -23.13 -5.93
N SER A 120 18.31 -22.82 -7.23
CA SER A 120 19.17 -21.86 -7.92
C SER A 120 19.08 -20.43 -7.36
N PHE A 121 17.92 -20.03 -6.82
CA PHE A 121 17.73 -18.73 -6.20
C PHE A 121 18.36 -18.71 -4.80
N GLU A 122 18.05 -19.72 -3.99
CA GLU A 122 18.55 -19.87 -2.62
C GLU A 122 20.08 -19.96 -2.61
N THR A 123 20.67 -20.67 -3.57
CA THR A 123 22.13 -20.73 -3.76
C THR A 123 22.74 -19.33 -3.93
N LYS A 124 22.11 -18.46 -4.73
CA LYS A 124 22.58 -17.06 -4.91
C LYS A 124 22.47 -16.25 -3.63
N VAL A 125 21.47 -16.53 -2.79
CA VAL A 125 21.33 -15.89 -1.47
C VAL A 125 22.45 -16.34 -0.53
N VAL A 126 22.74 -17.65 -0.46
CA VAL A 126 23.85 -18.17 0.34
C VAL A 126 25.19 -17.60 -0.10
N GLU A 127 25.43 -17.51 -1.41
CA GLU A 127 26.68 -16.94 -1.93
C GLU A 127 26.82 -15.44 -1.64
N GLN A 128 25.73 -14.68 -1.53
CA GLN A 128 25.79 -13.28 -1.08
C GLN A 128 26.26 -13.18 0.39
N PHE A 129 25.76 -14.05 1.27
CA PHE A 129 26.24 -14.10 2.65
C PHE A 129 27.70 -14.54 2.75
N ARG A 130 28.14 -15.49 1.92
CA ARG A 130 29.56 -15.90 1.85
C ARG A 130 30.48 -14.77 1.40
N LYS A 131 30.05 -13.98 0.41
CA LYS A 131 30.80 -12.81 -0.08
C LYS A 131 30.88 -11.68 0.94
N ASN A 132 29.84 -11.50 1.75
CA ASN A 132 29.79 -10.46 2.78
C ASN A 132 29.35 -11.04 4.12
N THR A 133 30.31 -11.49 4.93
CA THR A 133 30.06 -12.11 6.24
C THR A 133 29.46 -11.16 7.29
N LYS A 134 29.47 -9.84 7.03
CA LYS A 134 28.79 -8.84 7.87
C LYS A 134 27.29 -8.74 7.57
N LEU A 135 26.83 -9.23 6.42
CA LEU A 135 25.43 -9.24 6.03
C LEU A 135 24.67 -10.25 6.90
N LYS A 136 23.75 -9.77 7.72
CA LYS A 136 22.99 -10.60 8.67
C LYS A 136 21.62 -11.03 8.15
N GLU A 137 21.09 -10.31 7.19
CA GLU A 137 19.76 -10.55 6.66
C GLU A 137 19.68 -10.10 5.20
N LEU A 138 18.90 -10.83 4.41
CA LEU A 138 18.46 -10.45 3.08
C LEU A 138 16.95 -10.64 3.01
N ASN A 139 16.25 -9.68 2.41
CA ASN A 139 14.84 -9.81 2.13
C ASN A 139 14.51 -9.23 0.75
N GLY A 140 13.39 -9.67 0.20
CA GLY A 140 12.96 -9.23 -1.12
C GLY A 140 11.80 -10.04 -1.64
N PHE A 141 11.55 -9.92 -2.94
CA PHE A 141 10.52 -10.66 -3.64
C PHE A 141 11.18 -11.64 -4.62
N ARG A 142 10.57 -12.81 -4.78
CA ARG A 142 10.94 -13.79 -5.81
C ARG A 142 9.68 -14.31 -6.48
N GLU A 143 9.75 -14.49 -7.79
CA GLU A 143 8.70 -15.15 -8.54
C GLU A 143 8.84 -16.68 -8.42
N ILE A 144 7.72 -17.35 -8.21
CA ILE A 144 7.59 -18.81 -8.29
C ILE A 144 6.37 -19.15 -9.16
N PRO A 145 6.21 -20.40 -9.63
CA PRO A 145 5.04 -20.78 -10.42
C PRO A 145 3.68 -20.46 -9.77
N GLY A 146 3.63 -20.39 -8.44
CA GLY A 146 2.44 -20.01 -7.65
C GLY A 146 2.23 -18.50 -7.46
N GLY A 147 3.03 -17.65 -8.09
CA GLY A 147 2.99 -16.19 -7.99
C GLY A 147 4.21 -15.59 -7.28
N GLU A 148 4.17 -14.29 -7.02
CA GLU A 148 5.22 -13.61 -6.26
C GLU A 148 5.13 -13.96 -4.77
N ILE A 149 6.28 -14.23 -4.16
CA ILE A 149 6.42 -14.42 -2.72
C ILE A 149 7.45 -13.45 -2.16
N PHE A 150 7.20 -12.96 -0.95
CA PHE A 150 8.19 -12.23 -0.18
C PHE A 150 9.03 -13.23 0.61
N TYR A 151 10.34 -13.03 0.67
CA TYR A 151 11.23 -13.87 1.46
C TYR A 151 12.07 -13.04 2.43
N ILE A 152 12.41 -13.64 3.56
CA ILE A 152 13.49 -13.21 4.45
C ILE A 152 14.46 -14.36 4.59
N ALA A 153 15.75 -14.07 4.54
CA ALA A 153 16.84 -15.02 4.68
C ALA A 153 17.86 -14.51 5.71
N ARG A 154 18.35 -15.42 6.54
CA ARG A 154 19.50 -15.20 7.45
C ARG A 154 20.58 -16.26 7.18
N PRO A 155 21.87 -15.93 7.31
CA PRO A 155 22.93 -16.90 7.05
C PRO A 155 22.91 -18.03 8.08
N LEU A 156 23.04 -19.27 7.61
CA LEU A 156 23.22 -20.44 8.46
C LEU A 156 24.70 -20.78 8.53
N ALA A 157 25.36 -20.28 9.57
CA ALA A 157 26.78 -20.54 9.82
C ALA A 157 26.98 -21.68 10.81
N VAL A 158 28.05 -22.45 10.63
CA VAL A 158 28.47 -23.47 11.60
C VAL A 158 29.16 -22.77 12.77
N THR A 159 28.43 -22.50 13.84
CA THR A 159 28.96 -21.74 15.00
C THR A 159 29.57 -22.61 16.09
N GLU A 160 29.21 -23.89 16.15
CA GLU A 160 29.64 -24.83 17.19
C GLU A 160 30.41 -26.01 16.58
N SER A 161 31.44 -26.48 17.28
CA SER A 161 32.22 -27.66 16.87
C SER A 161 31.39 -28.93 16.88
N LYS A 162 30.36 -29.02 17.74
CA LYS A 162 29.45 -30.17 17.83
C LYS A 162 28.75 -30.48 16.50
N CYS A 163 28.52 -29.49 15.65
CA CYS A 163 27.99 -29.72 14.30
C CYS A 163 28.91 -30.61 13.45
N LEU A 164 30.22 -30.55 13.69
CA LEU A 164 31.23 -31.29 12.93
C LEU A 164 31.32 -32.76 13.38
N GLU A 165 30.72 -33.15 14.51
CA GLU A 165 30.59 -34.56 14.90
C GLU A 165 29.75 -35.34 13.88
N CYS A 166 28.81 -34.66 13.21
CA CYS A 166 27.97 -35.26 12.17
C CYS A 166 28.32 -34.80 10.74
N HIS A 167 28.83 -33.58 10.57
CA HIS A 167 28.95 -32.93 9.26
C HIS A 167 30.39 -32.71 8.76
N SER A 168 31.41 -33.18 9.48
CA SER A 168 32.81 -33.09 9.01
C SER A 168 33.07 -34.07 7.85
N THR A 169 33.17 -35.35 8.15
CA THR A 169 33.45 -36.42 7.19
C THR A 169 32.61 -37.65 7.52
N SER A 170 32.29 -38.45 6.50
CA SER A 170 31.41 -39.60 6.67
C SER A 170 31.98 -40.72 7.56
N ASN A 171 33.29 -40.72 7.82
CA ASN A 171 33.93 -41.70 8.73
C ASN A 171 33.83 -41.30 10.22
N VAL A 172 33.52 -40.04 10.52
CA VAL A 172 33.34 -39.54 11.91
C VAL A 172 31.86 -39.54 12.29
N ALA A 173 30.98 -39.37 11.31
CA ALA A 173 29.55 -39.28 11.55
C ALA A 173 28.95 -40.56 12.19
N PRO A 174 27.89 -40.42 13.03
CA PRO A 174 27.24 -41.57 13.64
C PRO A 174 26.76 -42.59 12.61
N LYS A 175 27.06 -43.87 12.83
CA LYS A 175 26.68 -44.95 11.91
C LYS A 175 25.17 -44.98 11.64
N THR A 176 24.36 -44.75 12.66
CA THR A 176 22.90 -44.68 12.57
C THR A 176 22.41 -43.57 11.62
N MET A 177 23.15 -42.46 11.52
CA MET A 177 22.87 -41.38 10.55
C MET A 177 23.20 -41.82 9.13
N LEU A 178 24.35 -42.47 8.94
CA LEU A 178 24.80 -42.98 7.65
C LEU A 178 23.86 -44.06 7.10
N ASP A 179 23.36 -44.95 7.96
CA ASP A 179 22.41 -46.00 7.58
C ASP A 179 21.11 -45.40 7.03
N ARG A 180 20.72 -44.20 7.47
CA ARG A 180 19.51 -43.49 7.01
C ARG A 180 19.74 -42.60 5.79
N TYR A 181 20.84 -41.84 5.76
CA TYR A 181 21.06 -40.78 4.76
C TYR A 181 22.20 -41.06 3.78
N GLY A 182 22.98 -42.12 4.01
CA GLY A 182 24.15 -42.46 3.23
C GLY A 182 25.33 -41.53 3.47
N THR A 183 26.35 -41.66 2.63
CA THR A 183 27.64 -40.95 2.77
C THR A 183 27.84 -39.82 1.74
N ALA A 184 26.87 -39.61 0.84
CA ALA A 184 27.05 -38.77 -0.34
C ALA A 184 26.88 -37.26 -0.07
N ASN A 185 26.01 -36.87 0.88
CA ASN A 185 25.66 -35.46 1.11
C ASN A 185 25.72 -35.09 2.60
N GLY A 186 25.82 -33.80 2.89
CA GLY A 186 25.79 -33.30 4.28
C GLY A 186 27.13 -33.38 5.02
N PHE A 187 28.23 -33.52 4.29
CA PHE A 187 29.59 -33.54 4.84
C PHE A 187 30.46 -32.42 4.25
N GLY A 188 31.66 -32.26 4.79
CA GLY A 188 32.67 -31.30 4.36
C GLY A 188 32.51 -29.90 4.96
N TRP A 189 31.63 -29.75 5.95
CA TRP A 189 31.39 -28.46 6.60
C TRP A 189 32.59 -28.05 7.46
N LYS A 190 32.86 -26.74 7.53
CA LYS A 190 33.92 -26.17 8.37
C LYS A 190 33.35 -25.24 9.43
N LEU A 191 34.04 -25.15 10.57
CA LEU A 191 33.68 -24.18 11.61
C LEU A 191 33.72 -22.75 11.04
N HIS A 192 32.71 -21.96 11.37
CA HIS A 192 32.44 -20.61 10.86
C HIS A 192 32.08 -20.51 9.37
N GLU A 193 31.94 -21.63 8.66
CA GLU A 193 31.44 -21.61 7.28
C GLU A 193 29.94 -21.35 7.24
N ILE A 194 29.50 -20.50 6.30
CA ILE A 194 28.10 -20.34 5.95
C ILE A 194 27.73 -21.47 5.00
N VAL A 195 27.01 -22.47 5.50
CA VAL A 195 26.65 -23.69 4.74
C VAL A 195 25.30 -23.56 4.03
N GLY A 196 24.49 -22.59 4.45
CA GLY A 196 23.17 -22.34 3.90
C GLY A 196 22.57 -21.02 4.36
N ALA A 197 21.26 -20.90 4.20
CA ALA A 197 20.46 -19.80 4.72
C ALA A 197 19.16 -20.33 5.33
N GLN A 198 18.79 -19.82 6.50
CA GLN A 198 17.43 -19.98 7.01
C GLN A 198 16.52 -19.03 6.25
N MET A 199 15.50 -19.56 5.60
CA MET A 199 14.61 -18.80 4.73
C MET A 199 13.16 -19.02 5.14
N ILE A 200 12.42 -17.91 5.28
CA ILE A 200 10.96 -17.92 5.35
C ILE A 200 10.44 -17.21 4.10
N SER A 201 9.44 -17.81 3.47
CA SER A 201 8.75 -17.23 2.33
C SER A 201 7.26 -17.16 2.64
N VAL A 202 6.66 -16.02 2.34
CA VAL A 202 5.28 -15.70 2.64
C VAL A 202 4.59 -15.15 1.38
N PRO A 203 3.32 -15.49 1.12
CA PRO A 203 2.63 -15.05 -0.09
C PRO A 203 2.44 -13.53 -0.09
N SER A 204 3.08 -12.81 -1.02
CA SER A 204 2.92 -11.36 -1.15
C SER A 204 1.66 -10.98 -1.91
N THR A 205 1.27 -11.80 -2.89
CA THR A 205 0.13 -11.54 -3.78
C THR A 205 -1.18 -11.35 -3.04
N LYS A 206 -1.51 -12.22 -2.07
CA LYS A 206 -2.77 -12.12 -1.30
C LYS A 206 -2.84 -10.83 -0.48
N VAL A 207 -1.74 -10.46 0.17
CA VAL A 207 -1.69 -9.25 1.00
C VAL A 207 -1.75 -8.00 0.12
N ILE A 208 -0.95 -7.96 -0.96
CA ILE A 208 -0.92 -6.82 -1.88
C ILE A 208 -2.26 -6.66 -2.63
N GLN A 209 -2.90 -7.75 -3.05
CA GLN A 209 -4.22 -7.70 -3.70
C GLN A 209 -5.30 -7.17 -2.76
N LYS A 210 -5.33 -7.64 -1.50
CA LYS A 210 -6.25 -7.13 -0.48
C LYS A 210 -6.05 -5.62 -0.27
N THR A 211 -4.79 -5.18 -0.24
CA THR A 211 -4.44 -3.75 -0.17
C THR A 211 -4.94 -2.96 -1.38
N GLN A 212 -4.79 -3.47 -2.60
CA GLN A 212 -5.30 -2.82 -3.81
C GLN A 212 -6.82 -2.70 -3.81
N GLN A 213 -7.52 -3.76 -3.42
CA GLN A 213 -8.99 -3.74 -3.33
C GLN A 213 -9.48 -2.71 -2.30
N SER A 214 -8.86 -2.67 -1.11
CA SER A 214 -9.16 -1.63 -0.11
C SER A 214 -8.89 -0.23 -0.62
N SER A 215 -7.80 -0.03 -1.38
CA SER A 215 -7.48 1.28 -1.99
C SER A 215 -8.57 1.74 -2.95
N VAL A 216 -9.08 0.84 -3.80
CA VAL A 216 -10.16 1.15 -4.76
C VAL A 216 -11.45 1.52 -4.04
N TRP A 217 -11.82 0.80 -2.98
CA TRP A 217 -13.00 1.13 -2.18
C TRP A 217 -12.90 2.49 -1.51
N ILE A 218 -11.77 2.79 -0.86
CA ILE A 218 -11.54 4.09 -0.24
C ILE A 218 -11.58 5.21 -1.29
N LEU A 219 -10.91 5.02 -2.43
CA LEU A 219 -10.93 5.99 -3.52
C LEU A 219 -12.34 6.19 -4.07
N GLY A 220 -13.14 5.13 -4.17
CA GLY A 220 -14.55 5.19 -4.60
C GLY A 220 -15.43 5.99 -3.64
N ILE A 221 -15.28 5.77 -2.33
CA ILE A 221 -16.00 6.55 -1.30
C ILE A 221 -15.59 8.02 -1.36
N VAL A 222 -14.28 8.31 -1.40
CA VAL A 222 -13.76 9.69 -1.46
C VAL A 222 -14.21 10.38 -2.76
N SER A 223 -14.18 9.69 -3.90
CA SER A 223 -14.66 10.22 -5.18
C SER A 223 -16.16 10.55 -5.13
N THR A 224 -16.96 9.69 -4.49
CA THR A 224 -18.40 9.92 -4.30
C THR A 224 -18.66 11.16 -3.44
N MET A 225 -17.87 11.36 -2.37
CA MET A 225 -17.94 12.58 -1.56
C MET A 225 -17.61 13.83 -2.37
N PHE A 226 -16.55 13.79 -3.19
CA PHE A 226 -16.22 14.91 -4.06
C PHE A 226 -17.35 15.20 -5.05
N ILE A 227 -17.93 14.19 -5.70
CA ILE A 227 -19.07 14.35 -6.61
C ILE A 227 -20.25 15.05 -5.90
N ALA A 228 -20.57 14.63 -4.67
CA ALA A 228 -21.61 15.28 -3.88
C ALA A 228 -21.30 16.77 -3.62
N VAL A 229 -20.04 17.09 -3.28
CA VAL A 229 -19.58 18.48 -3.12
C VAL A 229 -19.69 19.26 -4.43
N ILE A 230 -19.29 18.68 -5.57
CA ILE A 230 -19.44 19.33 -6.89
C ILE A 230 -20.89 19.70 -7.13
N ILE A 231 -21.82 18.78 -6.88
CA ILE A 231 -23.25 18.98 -7.08
C ILE A 231 -23.76 20.09 -6.16
N LEU A 232 -23.43 20.05 -4.86
CA LEU A 232 -23.85 21.06 -3.88
C LEU A 232 -23.33 22.45 -4.23
N VAL A 233 -22.05 22.57 -4.59
CA VAL A 233 -21.45 23.85 -5.01
C VAL A 233 -22.11 24.37 -6.28
N ASN A 234 -22.41 23.52 -7.25
CA ASN A 234 -23.11 23.94 -8.47
C ASN A 234 -24.55 24.40 -8.19
N ILE A 235 -25.28 23.71 -7.31
CA ILE A 235 -26.63 24.11 -6.90
C ILE A 235 -26.59 25.48 -6.21
N PHE A 236 -25.66 25.64 -5.25
CA PHE A 236 -25.43 26.89 -4.52
C PHE A 236 -25.09 28.03 -5.47
N LEU A 237 -24.08 27.84 -6.33
CA LEU A 237 -23.65 28.85 -7.29
C LEU A 237 -24.77 29.27 -8.24
N ASN A 238 -25.55 28.31 -8.73
CA ASN A 238 -26.66 28.60 -9.63
C ASN A 238 -27.78 29.40 -8.96
N HIS A 239 -28.13 29.07 -7.72
CA HIS A 239 -29.24 29.73 -7.00
C HIS A 239 -28.84 31.06 -6.38
N GLN A 240 -27.68 31.12 -5.71
CA GLN A 240 -27.27 32.28 -4.91
C GLN A 240 -26.52 33.34 -5.73
N ILE A 241 -25.85 32.96 -6.82
CA ILE A 241 -25.01 33.89 -7.58
C ILE A 241 -25.54 34.09 -9.00
N LEU A 242 -25.60 33.02 -9.80
CA LEU A 242 -25.86 33.15 -11.24
C LEU A 242 -27.27 33.63 -11.57
N ARG A 243 -28.31 33.11 -10.88
CA ARG A 243 -29.70 33.53 -11.11
C ARG A 243 -29.92 35.01 -10.75
N PRO A 244 -29.57 35.49 -9.53
CA PRO A 244 -29.57 36.90 -9.19
C PRO A 244 -28.85 37.80 -10.19
N LEU A 245 -27.63 37.42 -10.59
CA LEU A 245 -26.82 38.23 -11.49
C LEU A 245 -27.45 38.34 -12.89
N LYS A 246 -27.99 37.23 -13.42
CA LYS A 246 -28.74 37.23 -14.68
C LYS A 246 -29.99 38.10 -14.62
N HIS A 247 -30.68 38.12 -13.48
CA HIS A 247 -31.85 38.95 -13.30
C HIS A 247 -31.52 40.44 -13.33
N ILE A 248 -30.49 40.86 -12.58
CA ILE A 248 -29.99 42.25 -12.57
C ILE A 248 -29.53 42.67 -13.98
N THR A 249 -28.79 41.80 -14.67
CA THR A 249 -28.30 42.07 -16.03
C THR A 249 -29.47 42.28 -17.00
N ARG A 250 -30.49 41.42 -16.96
CA ARG A 250 -31.67 41.55 -17.83
C ARG A 250 -32.42 42.87 -17.58
N ILE A 251 -32.63 43.25 -16.32
CA ILE A 251 -33.30 44.53 -15.99
C ILE A 251 -32.47 45.71 -16.50
N ALA A 252 -31.14 45.69 -16.34
CA ALA A 252 -30.28 46.74 -16.84
C ALA A 252 -30.36 46.87 -18.37
N GLU A 253 -30.44 45.75 -19.09
CA GLU A 253 -30.62 45.72 -20.54
C GLU A 253 -31.97 46.33 -20.96
N GLU A 254 -33.07 45.96 -20.31
CA GLU A 254 -34.40 46.54 -20.56
C GLU A 254 -34.41 48.06 -20.32
N VAL A 255 -33.85 48.52 -19.19
CA VAL A 255 -33.71 49.94 -18.86
C VAL A 255 -32.87 50.68 -19.91
N SER A 256 -31.80 50.09 -20.41
CA SER A 256 -30.95 50.69 -21.45
C SER A 256 -31.68 50.87 -22.79
N THR A 257 -32.68 50.04 -23.06
CA THR A 257 -33.53 50.13 -24.27
C THR A 257 -34.75 51.04 -24.10
N GLY A 258 -34.90 51.69 -22.95
CA GLY A 258 -35.97 52.65 -22.67
C GLY A 258 -37.18 52.10 -21.91
N HIS A 259 -37.18 50.82 -21.53
CA HIS A 259 -38.23 50.19 -20.72
C HIS A 259 -37.93 50.41 -19.22
N MET A 260 -38.58 51.40 -18.61
CA MET A 260 -38.28 51.89 -17.24
C MET A 260 -39.17 51.29 -16.14
N ASP A 261 -40.23 50.58 -16.53
CA ASP A 261 -41.28 50.02 -15.69
C ASP A 261 -40.88 48.71 -14.97
N VAL A 262 -39.65 48.24 -15.16
CA VAL A 262 -39.13 47.02 -14.54
C VAL A 262 -38.72 47.24 -13.08
N ASP A 263 -39.11 46.34 -12.18
CA ASP A 263 -38.82 46.42 -10.75
C ASP A 263 -37.65 45.52 -10.32
N PHE A 264 -36.78 46.06 -9.47
CA PHE A 264 -35.71 45.31 -8.81
C PHE A 264 -36.27 44.73 -7.52
N LYS A 265 -36.82 43.51 -7.57
CA LYS A 265 -37.17 42.78 -6.33
C LYS A 265 -35.92 42.64 -5.45
N GLU A 266 -36.05 42.83 -4.13
CA GLU A 266 -34.92 42.64 -3.21
C GLU A 266 -34.36 41.21 -3.34
N VAL A 267 -33.13 41.12 -3.86
CA VAL A 267 -32.56 39.84 -4.31
C VAL A 267 -31.83 39.11 -3.18
N SER A 268 -31.14 39.85 -2.29
CA SER A 268 -30.34 39.32 -1.18
C SER A 268 -29.82 40.46 -0.28
N ASN A 269 -29.22 40.13 0.88
CA ASN A 269 -28.49 41.05 1.77
C ASN A 269 -26.94 40.96 1.61
N ASP A 270 -26.46 40.16 0.67
CA ASP A 270 -25.05 40.01 0.32
C ASP A 270 -24.55 41.08 -0.68
N GLU A 271 -23.36 40.90 -1.23
CA GLU A 271 -22.76 41.76 -2.26
C GLU A 271 -23.63 41.87 -3.52
N ILE A 272 -24.35 40.81 -3.89
CA ILE A 272 -25.27 40.81 -5.03
C ILE A 272 -26.51 41.65 -4.70
N GLY A 273 -26.98 41.58 -3.47
CA GLY A 273 -28.02 42.47 -2.93
C GLY A 273 -27.63 43.95 -2.97
N LYS A 274 -26.40 44.27 -2.53
CA LYS A 274 -25.85 45.63 -2.59
C LYS A 274 -25.74 46.13 -4.03
N LEU A 275 -25.31 45.26 -4.97
CA LEU A 275 -25.26 45.57 -6.39
C LEU A 275 -26.66 45.87 -6.96
N ALA A 276 -27.66 45.06 -6.62
CA ALA A 276 -29.05 45.28 -7.04
C ALA A 276 -29.57 46.65 -6.55
N LYS A 277 -29.29 47.00 -5.28
CA LYS A 277 -29.68 48.30 -4.69
C LYS A 277 -29.00 49.48 -5.39
N ALA A 278 -27.73 49.36 -5.75
CA ALA A 278 -27.01 50.39 -6.49
C ALA A 278 -27.59 50.59 -7.90
N PHE A 279 -27.87 49.51 -8.63
CA PHE A 279 -28.52 49.56 -9.95
C PHE A 279 -29.93 50.15 -9.89
N HIS A 280 -30.71 49.81 -8.87
CA HIS A 280 -32.04 50.37 -8.66
C HIS A 280 -31.99 51.90 -8.50
N ARG A 281 -31.06 52.42 -7.69
CA ARG A 281 -30.86 53.87 -7.52
C ARG A 281 -30.46 54.54 -8.84
N MET A 282 -29.57 53.92 -9.62
CA MET A 282 -29.18 54.43 -10.93
C MET A 282 -30.37 54.51 -11.90
N LYS A 283 -31.24 53.49 -11.93
CA LYS A 283 -32.48 53.50 -12.72
C LYS A 283 -33.34 54.71 -12.38
N LEU A 284 -33.61 54.94 -11.09
CA LEU A 284 -34.42 56.06 -10.62
C LEU A 284 -33.81 57.41 -11.02
N SER A 285 -32.49 57.56 -10.89
CA SER A 285 -31.78 58.78 -11.33
C SER A 285 -31.94 59.03 -12.83
N LEU A 286 -31.83 57.99 -13.66
CA LEU A 286 -31.98 58.09 -15.11
C LEU A 286 -33.43 58.42 -15.50
N GLU A 287 -34.41 57.78 -14.87
CA GLU A 287 -35.84 58.05 -15.10
C GLU A 287 -36.19 59.51 -14.76
N MET A 288 -35.69 60.03 -13.63
CA MET A 288 -35.85 61.44 -13.26
C MET A 288 -35.20 62.39 -14.29
N ALA A 289 -34.00 62.07 -14.76
CA ALA A 289 -33.32 62.88 -15.77
C ALA A 289 -34.09 62.91 -17.11
N MET A 290 -34.58 61.76 -17.58
CA MET A 290 -35.40 61.68 -18.79
C MET A 290 -36.74 62.42 -18.66
N ARG A 291 -37.40 62.34 -17.50
CA ARG A 291 -38.63 63.11 -17.23
C ARG A 291 -38.38 64.62 -17.30
N LYS A 292 -37.28 65.11 -16.68
CA LYS A 292 -36.89 66.54 -16.76
C LYS A 292 -36.61 66.98 -18.19
N LEU A 293 -35.88 66.17 -18.96
CA LEU A 293 -35.60 66.42 -20.37
C LEU A 293 -36.88 66.52 -21.20
N LYS A 294 -37.80 65.55 -21.03
CA LYS A 294 -39.09 65.55 -21.72
C LYS A 294 -39.90 66.80 -21.36
N GLN A 295 -39.93 67.18 -20.08
CA GLN A 295 -40.64 68.38 -19.60
C GLN A 295 -40.05 69.68 -20.18
N PHE A 296 -38.73 69.75 -20.34
CA PHE A 296 -38.04 70.88 -20.99
C PHE A 296 -38.42 71.01 -22.46
N TYR A 297 -38.40 69.91 -23.23
CA TYR A 297 -38.80 69.89 -24.64
C TYR A 297 -40.33 70.01 -24.86
N SER A 298 -41.15 69.84 -23.82
CA SER A 298 -42.62 69.97 -23.90
C SER A 298 -43.12 71.36 -23.52
N SER A 299 -42.25 72.27 -23.06
CA SER A 299 -42.62 73.67 -22.89
C SER A 299 -42.56 74.37 -24.25
N PRO A 300 -43.64 75.03 -24.72
CA PRO A 300 -43.58 75.82 -25.93
C PRO A 300 -42.51 76.92 -25.75
N GLU A 301 -41.60 77.06 -26.73
CA GLU A 301 -40.90 78.34 -26.90
C GLU A 301 -41.98 79.41 -27.06
N ASN A 302 -41.98 80.39 -26.16
CA ASN A 302 -42.78 81.61 -26.30
C ASN A 302 -42.41 82.36 -27.58
#